data_AF-A0A858BR76-F1
#
_entry.id   AF-A0A858BR76-F1
#
_cell.length_a   1.000
_cell.length_b   1.000
_cell.length_c   1.000
_cell.angle_alpha   90.00
_cell.angle_beta   90.00
_cell.angle_gamma   90.00
#
_symmetry.space_group_name_H-M   'P 1'
#
loop_
_entity.id
_entity.type
_entity.pdbx_description
1 polymer ?
#
loop_
_entity_poly.entity_id
_entity_poly.type
_entity_poly.pdbx_seq_one_letter_code
_entity_poly.pdbx_strand_id
1 'polypeptide(L)'
;MMKPDNTYVFNIQHYSLHDGPGIRTVVFLKGCPLRCRWCCNPESQKYNREISYVDSKCIGLKDCGLCKNICEEGAISFKEKAVIDRVKCKDCLKCAAVCPSKAIRTEGEAYSVLQIIDLIERHAAFYSHGDGGLTVSGGEPLTQPDFLIPLLKEAKRRRINTAMETCGYGEYETLFEAAKYLDTVLFDIKSMNTEKHKEYTGYGNEKILENFQRLCNDYPTLNKIVRTPVIPGFNDSEEDMEAILRFIENKPSVSYEPLKYHSFGRGKYKALGRVYPMGDSKLEDSLFEELKNLRKPALL
;
A
#
# COMPACT_ATOMS: atom_id res chain seq x y z
N MET A 1 1.31 -19.48 16.15
CA MET A 1 0.91 -18.06 16.20
C MET A 1 2.14 -17.22 15.88
N MET A 2 1.98 -16.14 15.12
CA MET A 2 3.06 -15.19 14.85
C MET A 2 3.38 -14.43 16.14
N LYS A 3 4.66 -14.09 16.39
CA LYS A 3 5.02 -13.26 17.54
C LYS A 3 4.39 -11.85 17.37
N PRO A 4 4.06 -11.14 18.46
CA PRO A 4 3.42 -9.83 18.36
C PRO A 4 4.22 -8.80 17.55
N ASP A 5 5.55 -8.91 17.57
CA ASP A 5 6.50 -8.03 16.88
C ASP A 5 6.81 -8.46 15.44
N ASN A 6 6.09 -9.46 14.91
CA ASN A 6 6.23 -9.91 13.53
C ASN A 6 5.01 -9.48 12.68
N THR A 7 5.24 -9.19 11.41
CA THR A 7 4.18 -9.05 10.42
C THR A 7 4.57 -9.64 9.07
N TYR A 8 3.62 -9.71 8.14
CA TYR A 8 3.88 -10.05 6.75
C TYR A 8 4.11 -8.79 5.92
N VAL A 9 5.26 -8.75 5.27
CA VAL A 9 5.68 -7.70 4.34
C VAL A 9 5.73 -8.31 2.95
N PHE A 10 4.99 -7.75 1.98
CA PHE A 10 4.99 -8.29 0.61
C PHE A 10 6.09 -7.68 -0.26
N ASN A 11 6.59 -6.50 0.10
CA ASN A 11 7.69 -5.86 -0.61
C ASN A 11 8.48 -4.93 0.31
N ILE A 12 9.79 -4.83 0.05
CA ILE A 12 10.66 -3.81 0.63
C ILE A 12 11.35 -3.14 -0.55
N GLN A 13 11.10 -1.85 -0.73
CA GLN A 13 11.65 -1.08 -1.84
C GLN A 13 12.64 -0.07 -1.32
N HIS A 14 13.89 -0.20 -1.76
CA HIS A 14 14.94 0.76 -1.45
C HIS A 14 14.94 1.90 -2.46
N TYR A 15 15.45 3.06 -2.01
CA TYR A 15 15.73 4.23 -2.85
C TYR A 15 14.50 4.87 -3.50
N SER A 16 13.35 4.84 -2.83
CA SER A 16 12.17 5.53 -3.33
C SER A 16 12.26 7.04 -3.14
N LEU A 17 11.74 7.79 -4.10
CA LEU A 17 11.72 9.25 -4.14
C LEU A 17 10.30 9.83 -4.00
N HIS A 18 9.27 8.99 -4.10
CA HIS A 18 7.87 9.42 -4.15
C HIS A 18 7.08 9.01 -2.90
N ASP A 19 7.68 8.31 -1.93
CA ASP A 19 6.98 7.77 -0.77
C ASP A 19 7.32 8.55 0.52
N GLY A 20 7.55 9.86 0.38
CA GLY A 20 7.90 10.79 1.45
C GLY A 20 9.13 11.64 1.13
N PRO A 21 9.52 12.55 2.03
CA PRO A 21 10.68 13.43 1.83
C PRO A 21 12.00 12.65 1.72
N GLY A 22 12.92 13.11 0.86
CA GLY A 22 14.23 12.46 0.69
C GLY A 22 14.17 11.04 0.11
N ILE A 23 15.31 10.34 0.15
CA ILE A 23 15.43 8.95 -0.34
C ILE A 23 14.92 7.99 0.75
N ARG A 24 14.02 7.07 0.40
CA ARG A 24 13.35 6.23 1.40
C ARG A 24 13.48 4.74 1.13
N THR A 25 13.53 3.95 2.21
CA THR A 25 13.16 2.52 2.17
C THR A 25 11.71 2.39 2.57
N VAL A 26 10.90 1.84 1.66
CA VAL A 26 9.47 1.63 1.86
C VAL A 26 9.24 0.18 2.24
N VAL A 27 8.57 -0.03 3.38
CA VAL A 27 8.17 -1.34 3.88
C VAL A 27 6.69 -1.52 3.61
N PHE A 28 6.35 -2.38 2.65
CA PHE A 28 4.98 -2.60 2.23
C PHE A 28 4.33 -3.77 2.99
N LEU A 29 3.51 -3.44 3.98
CA LEU A 29 2.79 -4.39 4.82
C LEU A 29 1.67 -5.08 4.05
N LYS A 30 1.34 -6.32 4.42
CA LYS A 30 0.08 -6.97 4.03
C LYS A 30 -1.06 -6.56 4.94
N GLY A 31 -2.29 -6.79 4.49
CA GLY A 31 -3.53 -6.44 5.17
C GLY A 31 -4.00 -5.04 4.83
N CYS A 32 -5.12 -4.93 4.12
CA CYS A 32 -5.82 -3.66 3.90
C CYS A 32 -7.32 -3.93 4.07
N PRO A 33 -8.07 -3.08 4.81
CA PRO A 33 -9.52 -3.22 4.88
C PRO A 33 -10.17 -2.85 3.54
N LEU A 34 -9.66 -1.83 2.84
CA LEU A 34 -10.23 -1.35 1.58
C LEU A 34 -10.03 -2.33 0.41
N ARG A 35 -10.89 -2.20 -0.59
CA ARG A 35 -10.92 -2.94 -1.87
C ARG A 35 -11.00 -1.97 -3.04
N CYS A 36 -10.17 -0.92 -3.01
CA CYS A 36 -10.11 0.08 -4.08
C CYS A 36 -10.02 -0.60 -5.45
N ARG A 37 -10.95 -0.27 -6.37
CA ARG A 37 -11.00 -0.84 -7.72
C ARG A 37 -9.68 -0.68 -8.48
N TRP A 38 -8.96 0.41 -8.23
CA TRP A 38 -7.66 0.76 -8.83
C TRP A 38 -6.42 0.34 -8.01
N CYS A 39 -6.56 -0.51 -6.98
CA CYS A 39 -5.44 -0.85 -6.10
C CYS A 39 -4.20 -1.33 -6.90
N CYS A 40 -3.07 -0.64 -6.75
CA CYS A 40 -1.81 -1.03 -7.43
C CYS A 40 -1.13 -2.25 -6.78
N ASN A 41 -1.51 -2.62 -5.56
CA ASN A 41 -0.90 -3.69 -4.77
C ASN A 41 -1.96 -4.68 -4.25
N PRO A 42 -2.69 -5.41 -5.12
CA PRO A 42 -3.73 -6.35 -4.69
C PRO A 42 -3.22 -7.46 -3.73
N GLU A 43 -1.93 -7.76 -3.77
CA GLU A 43 -1.25 -8.68 -2.86
C GLU A 43 -1.23 -8.19 -1.41
N SER A 44 -1.49 -6.90 -1.17
CA SER A 44 -1.62 -6.34 0.18
C SER A 44 -3.03 -6.52 0.77
N GLN A 45 -4.05 -6.85 -0.03
CA GLN A 45 -5.45 -6.83 0.43
C GLN A 45 -5.77 -7.91 1.48
N LYS A 46 -5.15 -9.09 1.37
CA LYS A 46 -5.27 -10.16 2.37
C LYS A 46 -4.24 -9.94 3.48
N TYR A 47 -4.64 -10.17 4.72
CA TYR A 47 -3.74 -10.16 5.89
C TYR A 47 -2.82 -11.39 5.89
N ASN A 48 -3.32 -12.54 5.45
CA ASN A 48 -2.53 -13.77 5.36
C ASN A 48 -1.69 -13.82 4.08
N ARG A 49 -0.60 -14.57 4.14
CA ARG A 49 0.25 -14.93 2.99
C ARG A 49 -0.57 -15.63 1.92
N GLU A 50 -0.18 -15.46 0.66
CA GLU A 50 -0.79 -16.15 -0.48
C GLU A 50 0.23 -16.37 -1.59
N ILE A 51 -0.10 -17.20 -2.58
CA ILE A 51 0.78 -17.40 -3.75
C ILE A 51 0.40 -16.49 -4.92
N SER A 52 1.40 -15.90 -5.56
CA SER A 52 1.29 -15.31 -6.89
C SER A 52 1.92 -16.22 -7.95
N TYR A 53 1.47 -16.11 -9.20
CA TYR A 53 1.95 -16.90 -10.31
C TYR A 53 2.14 -16.07 -11.58
N VAL A 54 3.36 -16.01 -12.09
CA VAL A 54 3.71 -15.30 -13.33
C VAL A 54 4.05 -16.33 -14.41
N ASP A 55 3.16 -16.48 -15.40
CA ASP A 55 3.28 -17.49 -16.46
C ASP A 55 4.59 -17.40 -17.25
N SER A 56 5.06 -16.20 -17.55
CA SER A 56 6.26 -15.93 -18.35
C SER A 56 7.54 -16.41 -17.68
N LYS A 57 7.52 -16.61 -16.36
CA LYS A 57 8.64 -17.18 -15.59
C LYS A 57 8.55 -18.69 -15.46
N CYS A 58 7.42 -19.32 -15.76
CA CYS A 58 7.28 -20.77 -15.64
C CYS A 58 8.14 -21.44 -16.72
N ILE A 59 9.00 -22.38 -16.36
CA ILE A 59 9.82 -23.11 -17.35
C ILE A 59 9.06 -24.26 -18.03
N GLY A 60 7.91 -24.67 -17.48
CA GLY A 60 6.99 -25.63 -18.10
C GLY A 60 7.28 -27.09 -17.74
N LEU A 61 6.33 -27.98 -18.07
CA LEU A 61 6.35 -29.37 -17.59
C LEU A 61 7.52 -30.19 -18.13
N LYS A 62 7.99 -29.86 -19.35
CA LYS A 62 9.14 -30.54 -19.96
C LYS A 62 10.39 -30.44 -19.09
N ASP A 63 10.57 -29.30 -18.43
CA ASP A 63 11.75 -29.00 -17.61
C ASP A 63 11.47 -29.09 -16.10
N CYS A 64 10.23 -28.86 -15.65
CA CYS A 64 9.90 -28.83 -14.22
C CYS A 64 8.42 -29.12 -13.91
N GLY A 65 8.19 -30.08 -13.00
CA GLY A 65 6.86 -30.43 -12.46
C GLY A 65 6.75 -30.35 -10.93
N LEU A 66 7.75 -29.79 -10.24
CA LEU A 66 7.86 -29.84 -8.76
C LEU A 66 6.63 -29.28 -8.04
N CYS A 67 6.07 -28.18 -8.55
CA CYS A 67 4.89 -27.56 -7.96
C CYS A 67 3.65 -28.46 -8.01
N LYS A 68 3.48 -29.24 -9.08
CA LYS A 68 2.41 -30.25 -9.18
C LYS A 68 2.65 -31.39 -8.20
N ASN A 69 3.87 -31.89 -8.12
CA ASN A 69 4.21 -33.04 -7.28
C ASN A 69 4.02 -32.77 -5.78
N ILE A 70 4.26 -31.53 -5.33
CA ILE A 70 4.09 -31.15 -3.92
C ILE A 70 2.66 -30.67 -3.58
N CYS A 71 1.79 -30.53 -4.58
CA CYS A 71 0.44 -29.99 -4.38
C CYS A 71 -0.52 -31.08 -3.91
N GLU A 72 -0.66 -31.22 -2.58
CA GLU A 72 -1.58 -32.18 -1.94
C GLU A 72 -3.05 -31.94 -2.30
N GLU A 73 -3.44 -30.70 -2.59
CA GLU A 73 -4.81 -30.33 -2.97
C GLU A 73 -5.15 -30.66 -4.45
N GLY A 74 -4.17 -31.10 -5.24
CA GLY A 74 -4.35 -31.31 -6.68
C GLY A 74 -4.75 -30.03 -7.44
N ALA A 75 -4.40 -28.86 -6.89
CA ALA A 75 -4.76 -27.55 -7.44
C ALA A 75 -3.87 -27.10 -8.61
N ILE A 76 -2.76 -27.80 -8.87
CA ILE A 76 -1.81 -27.43 -9.93
C ILE A 76 -1.82 -28.50 -11.02
N SER A 77 -2.23 -28.09 -12.23
CA SER A 77 -2.15 -28.89 -13.44
C SER A 77 -1.22 -28.23 -14.46
N PHE A 78 -0.99 -28.88 -15.60
CA PHE A 78 -0.14 -28.35 -16.67
C PHE A 78 -0.83 -28.49 -18.02
N LYS A 79 -0.74 -27.42 -18.81
CA LYS A 79 -0.79 -27.48 -20.27
C LYS A 79 0.65 -27.45 -20.74
N GLU A 80 1.10 -26.35 -21.34
CA GLU A 80 2.53 -26.07 -21.55
C GLU A 80 3.20 -25.51 -20.28
N LYS A 81 2.51 -24.59 -19.61
CA LYS A 81 2.89 -24.00 -18.32
C LYS A 81 1.95 -24.47 -17.22
N ALA A 82 2.32 -24.20 -15.97
CA ALA A 82 1.47 -24.52 -14.83
C ALA A 82 0.15 -23.73 -14.90
N VAL A 83 -0.94 -24.37 -14.48
CA VAL A 83 -2.27 -23.77 -14.31
C VAL A 83 -2.69 -24.04 -12.88
N ILE A 84 -3.03 -22.97 -12.15
CA ILE A 84 -3.43 -23.05 -10.75
C ILE A 84 -4.94 -22.88 -10.65
N ASP A 85 -5.62 -23.92 -10.20
CA ASP A 85 -7.02 -23.87 -9.78
C ASP A 85 -7.10 -23.13 -8.44
N ARG A 86 -7.54 -21.88 -8.48
CA ARG A 86 -7.66 -21.00 -7.31
C ARG A 86 -8.81 -21.40 -6.38
N VAL A 87 -9.76 -22.23 -6.83
CA VAL A 87 -10.84 -22.75 -5.98
C VAL A 87 -10.33 -23.88 -5.09
N LYS A 88 -9.44 -24.74 -5.62
CA LYS A 88 -8.82 -25.84 -4.85
C LYS A 88 -7.61 -25.40 -4.03
N CYS A 89 -6.89 -24.38 -4.49
CA CYS A 89 -5.67 -23.93 -3.83
C CYS A 89 -5.97 -23.32 -2.45
N LYS A 90 -5.36 -23.87 -1.40
CA LYS A 90 -5.47 -23.35 -0.02
C LYS A 90 -4.36 -22.38 0.38
N ASP A 91 -3.59 -21.86 -0.58
CA ASP A 91 -2.44 -20.97 -0.32
C ASP A 91 -1.43 -21.56 0.70
N CYS A 92 -1.18 -22.88 0.67
CA CYS A 92 -0.27 -23.56 1.62
C CYS A 92 1.24 -23.28 1.37
N LEU A 93 1.57 -22.51 0.33
CA LEU A 93 2.90 -22.01 -0.02
C LEU A 93 3.95 -23.06 -0.44
N LYS A 94 3.69 -24.37 -0.26
CA LYS A 94 4.63 -25.45 -0.59
C LYS A 94 5.14 -25.37 -2.03
N CYS A 95 4.28 -25.04 -2.98
CA CYS A 95 4.65 -24.89 -4.39
C CYS A 95 5.57 -23.69 -4.66
N ALA A 96 5.44 -22.60 -3.91
CA ALA A 96 6.32 -21.43 -4.02
C ALA A 96 7.74 -21.76 -3.51
N ALA A 97 7.85 -22.55 -2.45
CA ALA A 97 9.13 -22.96 -1.87
C ALA A 97 10.00 -23.78 -2.85
N VAL A 98 9.36 -24.58 -3.72
CA VAL A 98 10.05 -25.47 -4.67
C VAL A 98 10.10 -24.93 -6.10
N CYS A 99 9.69 -23.68 -6.35
CA CYS A 99 9.68 -23.11 -7.71
C CYS A 99 11.05 -22.49 -8.06
N PRO A 100 11.90 -23.15 -8.88
CA PRO A 100 13.25 -22.66 -9.14
C PRO A 100 13.26 -21.34 -9.91
N SER A 101 12.36 -21.18 -10.87
CA SER A 101 12.26 -19.97 -11.70
C SER A 101 11.52 -18.81 -11.04
N LYS A 102 11.02 -19.01 -9.80
CA LYS A 102 10.18 -18.04 -9.08
C LYS A 102 8.97 -17.58 -9.89
N ALA A 103 8.43 -18.48 -10.71
CA ALA A 103 7.14 -18.29 -11.36
C ALA A 103 6.01 -18.29 -10.33
N ILE A 104 6.06 -19.20 -9.36
CA ILE A 104 5.20 -19.17 -8.18
C ILE A 104 6.00 -18.54 -7.03
N ARG A 105 5.44 -17.52 -6.40
CA ARG A 105 6.06 -16.80 -5.27
C ARG A 105 5.09 -16.72 -4.11
N THR A 106 5.65 -16.55 -2.91
CA THR A 106 4.87 -16.16 -1.75
C THR A 106 4.79 -14.64 -1.67
N GLU A 107 3.58 -14.13 -1.50
CA GLU A 107 3.30 -12.74 -1.23
C GLU A 107 3.07 -12.57 0.28
N GLY A 108 4.03 -11.93 0.94
CA GLY A 108 4.07 -11.76 2.40
C GLY A 108 5.11 -12.64 3.03
N GLU A 109 6.32 -12.12 3.19
CA GLU A 109 7.34 -12.76 4.02
C GLU A 109 7.23 -12.25 5.45
N ALA A 110 7.48 -13.11 6.43
CA ALA A 110 7.43 -12.74 7.83
C ALA A 110 8.70 -11.98 8.21
N TYR A 111 8.53 -10.81 8.81
CA TYR A 111 9.62 -10.00 9.36
C TYR A 111 9.32 -9.59 10.78
N SER A 112 10.34 -9.62 11.64
CA SER A 112 10.32 -8.91 12.91
C SER A 112 10.70 -7.44 12.73
N VAL A 113 10.37 -6.62 13.73
CA VAL A 113 10.81 -5.22 13.81
C VAL A 113 12.32 -5.08 13.60
N LEU A 114 13.11 -5.88 14.31
CA LEU A 114 14.58 -5.80 14.22
C LEU A 114 15.09 -6.16 12.84
N GLN A 115 14.51 -7.18 12.18
CA GLN A 115 14.92 -7.53 10.82
C GLN A 115 14.69 -6.38 9.83
N ILE A 116 13.56 -5.67 9.95
CA ILE A 116 13.27 -4.50 9.12
C ILE A 116 14.24 -3.35 9.41
N ILE A 117 14.52 -3.10 10.68
CA ILE A 117 15.45 -2.04 11.10
C ILE A 117 16.86 -2.31 10.58
N ASP A 118 17.37 -3.53 10.77
CA ASP A 118 18.68 -3.94 10.26
C ASP A 118 18.76 -3.81 8.73
N LEU A 119 17.66 -4.14 8.02
CA LEU A 119 17.53 -3.96 6.58
C LEU A 119 17.67 -2.49 6.16
N ILE A 120 17.01 -1.57 6.88
CA ILE A 120 17.06 -0.13 6.60
C ILE A 120 18.46 0.41 6.88
N GLU A 121 19.08 0.03 8.00
CA GLU A 121 20.41 0.51 8.39
C GLU A 121 21.51 0.12 7.42
N ARG A 122 21.40 -1.03 6.74
CA ARG A 122 22.34 -1.42 5.67
C ARG A 122 22.45 -0.38 4.54
N HIS A 123 21.45 0.47 4.40
CA HIS A 123 21.39 1.52 3.39
C HIS A 123 21.45 2.93 4.00
N ALA A 124 21.83 3.06 5.28
CA ALA A 124 21.83 4.32 6.03
C ALA A 124 22.61 5.46 5.35
N ALA A 125 23.69 5.15 4.62
CA ALA A 125 24.48 6.14 3.90
C ALA A 125 23.68 6.94 2.86
N PHE A 126 22.59 6.37 2.33
CA PHE A 126 21.69 7.04 1.38
C PHE A 126 20.62 7.89 2.06
N TYR A 127 20.42 7.72 3.37
CA TYR A 127 19.40 8.42 4.16
C TYR A 127 20.00 9.51 5.04
N SER A 128 21.30 9.43 5.35
CA SER A 128 21.97 10.31 6.31
C SER A 128 22.08 11.77 5.86
N HIS A 129 21.87 12.06 4.57
CA HIS A 129 21.92 13.40 4.00
C HIS A 129 20.51 13.82 3.55
N GLY A 130 19.80 14.52 4.43
CA GLY A 130 18.45 15.05 4.18
C GLY A 130 17.36 14.34 4.98
N ASP A 131 16.11 14.48 4.54
CA ASP A 131 14.95 13.96 5.26
C ASP A 131 14.65 12.48 4.97
N GLY A 132 15.57 11.74 4.35
CA GLY A 132 15.39 10.34 3.94
C GLY A 132 15.32 9.34 5.10
N GLY A 133 14.78 8.14 4.87
CA GLY A 133 14.68 7.13 5.93
C GLY A 133 13.64 6.04 5.65
N LEU A 134 12.87 5.67 6.67
CA LEU A 134 11.83 4.65 6.60
C LEU A 134 10.50 5.26 6.15
N THR A 135 9.77 4.57 5.25
CA THR A 135 8.32 4.74 5.05
C THR A 135 7.60 3.42 5.29
N VAL A 136 6.57 3.42 6.14
CA VAL A 136 5.67 2.26 6.29
C VAL A 136 4.46 2.45 5.38
N SER A 137 4.22 1.52 4.45
CA SER A 137 3.16 1.58 3.43
C SER A 137 2.57 0.17 3.19
N GLY A 138 1.97 -0.08 2.02
CA GLY A 138 1.53 -1.39 1.56
C GLY A 138 0.02 -1.56 1.54
N GLY A 139 -0.47 -2.28 2.54
CA GLY A 139 -1.88 -2.39 2.83
C GLY A 139 -2.32 -1.18 3.64
N GLU A 140 -2.72 -1.39 4.87
CA GLU A 140 -3.04 -0.32 5.81
C GLU A 140 -2.24 -0.51 7.10
N PRO A 141 -1.25 0.37 7.38
CA PRO A 141 -0.47 0.28 8.61
C PRO A 141 -1.30 0.41 9.89
N LEU A 142 -2.36 1.22 9.89
CA LEU A 142 -3.17 1.49 11.09
C LEU A 142 -3.95 0.28 11.61
N THR A 143 -4.08 -0.80 10.83
CA THR A 143 -4.71 -2.04 11.28
C THR A 143 -3.74 -3.01 11.93
N GLN A 144 -2.46 -2.62 12.11
CA GLN A 144 -1.40 -3.47 12.65
C GLN A 144 -0.58 -2.77 13.75
N PRO A 145 -1.23 -2.29 14.83
CA PRO A 145 -0.57 -1.51 15.89
C PRO A 145 0.59 -2.25 16.55
N ASP A 146 0.45 -3.56 16.78
CA ASP A 146 1.45 -4.39 17.46
C ASP A 146 2.78 -4.48 16.72
N PHE A 147 2.78 -4.23 15.41
CA PHE A 147 3.99 -4.15 14.60
C PHE A 147 4.40 -2.71 14.29
N LEU A 148 3.42 -1.87 13.89
CA LEU A 148 3.67 -0.48 13.48
C LEU A 148 4.31 0.34 14.59
N ILE A 149 3.75 0.29 15.80
CA ILE A 149 4.20 1.14 16.90
C ILE A 149 5.62 0.76 17.35
N PRO A 150 5.95 -0.53 17.60
CA PRO A 150 7.33 -0.92 17.91
C PRO A 150 8.33 -0.59 16.81
N LEU A 151 7.95 -0.74 15.53
CA LEU A 151 8.82 -0.38 14.40
C LEU A 151 9.18 1.11 14.40
N LEU A 152 8.17 1.99 14.54
CA LEU A 152 8.40 3.43 14.57
C LEU A 152 9.21 3.86 15.80
N LYS A 153 8.93 3.28 16.98
CA LYS A 153 9.72 3.51 18.21
C LYS A 153 11.19 3.14 18.01
N GLU A 154 11.45 1.98 17.43
CA GLU A 154 12.82 1.50 17.20
C GLU A 154 13.55 2.33 16.14
N ALA A 155 12.85 2.73 15.06
CA ALA A 155 13.39 3.64 14.05
C ALA A 155 13.80 4.99 14.68
N LYS A 156 12.93 5.59 15.50
CA LYS A 156 13.23 6.82 16.23
C LYS A 156 14.39 6.67 17.20
N ARG A 157 14.48 5.57 17.94
CA ARG A 157 15.62 5.26 18.83
C ARG A 157 16.95 5.26 18.07
N ARG A 158 16.94 4.80 16.82
CA ARG A 158 18.10 4.75 15.92
C ARG A 158 18.26 6.00 15.06
N ARG A 159 17.49 7.06 15.33
CA ARG A 159 17.53 8.35 14.61
C ARG A 159 17.24 8.21 13.11
N ILE A 160 16.42 7.24 12.74
CA ILE A 160 15.92 7.09 11.38
C ILE A 160 14.72 8.01 11.22
N ASN A 161 14.71 8.85 10.18
CA ASN A 161 13.54 9.65 9.81
C ASN A 161 12.42 8.72 9.34
N THR A 162 11.18 9.04 9.68
CA THR A 162 10.04 8.14 9.59
C THR A 162 8.87 8.80 8.87
N ALA A 163 8.34 8.09 7.89
CA ALA A 163 7.10 8.42 7.20
C ALA A 163 6.13 7.24 7.24
N MET A 164 4.84 7.54 7.06
CA MET A 164 3.81 6.51 6.93
C MET A 164 2.83 6.90 5.83
N GLU A 165 2.54 5.96 4.94
CA GLU A 165 1.45 6.04 3.98
C GLU A 165 0.25 5.27 4.51
N THR A 166 -0.90 5.94 4.59
CA THR A 166 -2.13 5.36 5.14
C THR A 166 -3.33 5.81 4.33
N CYS A 167 -4.31 4.92 4.17
CA CYS A 167 -5.64 5.30 3.72
C CYS A 167 -6.52 5.89 4.83
N GLY A 168 -5.98 6.01 6.05
CA GLY A 168 -6.62 6.59 7.21
C GLY A 168 -7.64 5.68 7.90
N TYR A 169 -7.84 4.47 7.39
CA TYR A 169 -8.82 3.54 7.97
C TYR A 169 -8.18 2.69 9.08
N GLY A 170 -8.47 3.03 10.32
CA GLY A 170 -8.04 2.30 11.51
C GLY A 170 -8.52 2.99 12.77
N GLU A 171 -8.22 2.42 13.94
CA GLU A 171 -8.55 3.06 15.21
C GLU A 171 -7.69 4.31 15.41
N TYR A 172 -8.31 5.40 15.87
CA TYR A 172 -7.61 6.68 16.02
C TYR A 172 -6.46 6.57 17.02
N GLU A 173 -6.62 5.74 18.05
CA GLU A 173 -5.62 5.50 19.09
C GLU A 173 -4.31 4.98 18.49
N THR A 174 -4.40 4.14 17.45
CA THR A 174 -3.23 3.67 16.69
C THR A 174 -2.58 4.84 15.93
N LEU A 175 -3.37 5.65 15.24
CA LEU A 175 -2.86 6.82 14.50
C LEU A 175 -2.21 7.85 15.45
N PHE A 176 -2.86 8.11 16.58
CA PHE A 176 -2.40 9.02 17.63
C PHE A 176 -1.08 8.54 18.24
N GLU A 177 -0.95 7.25 18.57
CA GLU A 177 0.31 6.71 19.08
C GLU A 177 1.41 6.69 18.01
N ALA A 178 1.08 6.34 16.76
CA ALA A 178 2.04 6.34 15.65
C ALA A 178 2.59 7.74 15.38
N ALA A 179 1.74 8.77 15.43
CA ALA A 179 2.08 10.17 15.17
C ALA A 179 3.20 10.71 16.08
N LYS A 180 3.35 10.19 17.30
CA LYS A 180 4.45 10.55 18.22
C LYS A 180 5.83 10.22 17.66
N TYR A 181 5.88 9.27 16.74
CA TYR A 181 7.10 8.70 16.18
C TYR A 181 7.21 8.92 14.68
N LEU A 182 6.38 9.80 14.08
CA LEU A 182 6.40 10.10 12.66
C LEU A 182 6.96 11.50 12.42
N ASP A 183 7.73 11.65 11.34
CA ASP A 183 8.16 12.95 10.82
C ASP A 183 7.21 13.43 9.72
N THR A 184 6.61 12.50 8.96
CA THR A 184 5.66 12.82 7.90
C THR A 184 4.55 11.76 7.80
N VAL A 185 3.33 12.21 7.56
CA VAL A 185 2.19 11.33 7.24
C VAL A 185 1.72 11.63 5.83
N LEU A 186 1.68 10.61 5.00
CA LEU A 186 1.10 10.65 3.67
C LEU A 186 -0.29 10.03 3.79
N PHE A 187 -1.32 10.87 3.70
CA PHE A 187 -2.67 10.50 4.09
C PHE A 187 -3.59 10.54 2.88
N ASP A 188 -4.12 9.39 2.47
CA ASP A 188 -5.00 9.36 1.30
C ASP A 188 -6.41 9.85 1.65
N ILE A 189 -6.88 10.88 0.95
CA ILE A 189 -8.29 11.25 0.90
C ILE A 189 -8.76 11.02 -0.53
N LYS A 190 -9.65 10.04 -0.71
CA LYS A 190 -10.03 9.54 -2.04
C LYS A 190 -11.31 10.19 -2.56
N SER A 191 -12.22 10.57 -1.68
CA SER A 191 -13.45 11.29 -2.03
C SER A 191 -14.05 11.90 -0.77
N MET A 192 -14.81 12.97 -0.91
CA MET A 192 -15.65 13.53 0.16
C MET A 192 -17.05 12.89 0.21
N ASN A 193 -17.44 12.13 -0.82
CA ASN A 193 -18.74 11.47 -0.88
C ASN A 193 -18.65 10.03 -0.33
N THR A 194 -19.31 9.76 0.80
CA THR A 194 -19.34 8.46 1.46
C THR A 194 -19.81 7.33 0.55
N GLU A 195 -20.95 7.50 -0.13
CA GLU A 195 -21.56 6.42 -0.92
C GLU A 195 -20.67 6.06 -2.11
N LYS A 196 -20.14 7.09 -2.78
CA LYS A 196 -19.16 6.92 -3.86
C LYS A 196 -17.89 6.22 -3.36
N HIS A 197 -17.37 6.63 -2.20
CA HIS A 197 -16.21 6.00 -1.58
C HIS A 197 -16.47 4.52 -1.26
N LYS A 198 -17.64 4.20 -0.71
CA LYS A 198 -18.07 2.83 -0.38
C LYS A 198 -18.23 1.97 -1.62
N GLU A 199 -18.80 2.51 -2.69
CA GLU A 199 -18.99 1.78 -3.95
C GLU A 199 -17.65 1.37 -4.60
N TYR A 200 -16.63 2.23 -4.52
CA TYR A 200 -15.34 2.02 -5.17
C TYR A 200 -14.27 1.37 -4.28
N THR A 201 -14.40 1.48 -2.96
CA THR A 201 -13.39 0.98 -2.00
C THR A 201 -13.94 -0.06 -1.03
N GLY A 202 -15.25 -0.28 -0.99
CA GLY A 202 -15.92 -1.21 -0.07
C GLY A 202 -16.27 -0.64 1.30
N TYR A 203 -15.83 0.57 1.64
CA TYR A 203 -16.06 1.21 2.95
C TYR A 203 -16.40 2.69 2.79
N GLY A 204 -17.16 3.26 3.73
CA GLY A 204 -17.33 4.71 3.83
C GLY A 204 -16.04 5.43 4.23
N ASN A 205 -16.01 6.75 4.07
CA ASN A 205 -14.85 7.61 4.36
C ASN A 205 -14.96 8.34 5.71
N GLU A 206 -16.04 8.19 6.47
CA GLU A 206 -16.32 8.98 7.67
C GLU A 206 -15.23 8.83 8.72
N LYS A 207 -14.84 7.58 9.03
CA LYS A 207 -13.73 7.26 9.93
C LYS A 207 -12.40 7.85 9.44
N ILE A 208 -12.17 7.82 8.13
CA ILE A 208 -10.94 8.33 7.50
C ILE A 208 -10.86 9.86 7.68
N LEU A 209 -11.95 10.56 7.40
CA LEU A 209 -12.05 12.01 7.53
C LEU A 209 -11.99 12.47 8.99
N GLU A 210 -12.66 11.75 9.90
CA GLU A 210 -12.59 11.99 11.34
C GLU A 210 -11.15 11.83 11.86
N ASN A 211 -10.49 10.73 11.51
CA ASN A 211 -9.10 10.47 11.88
C ASN A 211 -8.17 11.58 11.40
N PHE A 212 -8.34 12.05 10.16
CA PHE A 212 -7.52 13.14 9.64
C PHE A 212 -7.76 14.46 10.38
N GLN A 213 -9.02 14.80 10.67
CA GLN A 213 -9.37 16.01 11.42
C GLN A 213 -8.78 15.99 12.83
N ARG A 214 -8.89 14.86 13.53
CA ARG A 214 -8.30 14.67 14.86
C ARG A 214 -6.77 14.72 14.80
N LEU A 215 -6.13 14.10 13.80
CA LEU A 215 -4.67 14.17 13.60
C LEU A 215 -4.20 15.63 13.42
N CYS A 216 -4.92 16.44 12.66
CA CYS A 216 -4.58 17.84 12.46
C CYS A 216 -4.69 18.67 13.76
N ASN A 217 -5.68 18.36 14.60
CA ASN A 217 -5.89 19.05 15.89
C ASN A 217 -4.84 18.65 16.92
N ASP A 218 -4.57 17.35 17.06
CA ASP A 218 -3.72 16.83 18.14
C ASP A 218 -2.23 16.96 17.81
N TYR A 219 -1.86 17.00 16.52
CA TYR A 219 -0.48 17.12 16.06
C TYR A 219 -0.33 18.25 15.04
N PRO A 220 -0.56 19.52 15.39
CA PRO A 220 -0.63 20.63 14.42
C PRO A 220 0.69 20.84 13.65
N THR A 221 1.84 20.50 14.25
CA THR A 221 3.16 20.69 13.64
C THR A 221 3.62 19.52 12.76
N LEU A 222 3.02 18.33 12.91
CA LEU A 222 3.39 17.15 12.11
C LEU A 222 3.14 17.43 10.63
N ASN A 223 4.10 17.13 9.77
CA ASN A 223 3.93 17.31 8.33
C ASN A 223 2.93 16.27 7.79
N LYS A 224 1.81 16.71 7.21
CA LYS A 224 0.86 15.83 6.52
C LYS A 224 0.78 16.20 5.04
N ILE A 225 0.95 15.21 4.19
CA ILE A 225 0.79 15.31 2.75
C ILE A 225 -0.50 14.58 2.40
N VAL A 226 -1.57 15.31 2.10
CA VAL A 226 -2.81 14.70 1.65
C VAL A 226 -2.65 14.27 0.20
N ARG A 227 -2.90 12.99 -0.06
CA ARG A 227 -2.79 12.39 -1.39
C ARG A 227 -4.14 11.99 -1.93
N THR A 228 -4.35 12.26 -3.21
CA THR A 228 -5.59 11.87 -3.89
C THR A 228 -5.23 11.26 -5.24
N PRO A 229 -5.33 9.93 -5.39
CA PRO A 229 -5.28 9.35 -6.71
C PRO A 229 -6.53 9.78 -7.49
N VAL A 230 -6.33 10.42 -8.64
CA VAL A 230 -7.39 10.88 -9.55
C VAL A 230 -7.79 9.71 -10.42
N ILE A 231 -9.02 9.20 -10.27
CA ILE A 231 -9.47 7.94 -10.86
C ILE A 231 -10.58 8.20 -11.90
N PRO A 232 -10.47 7.64 -13.11
CA PRO A 232 -11.50 7.76 -14.13
C PRO A 232 -12.88 7.29 -13.64
N GLY A 233 -13.90 8.15 -13.76
CA GLY A 233 -15.27 7.90 -13.34
C GLY A 233 -15.50 7.90 -11.82
N PHE A 234 -14.51 8.30 -11.02
CA PHE A 234 -14.60 8.43 -9.56
C PHE A 234 -13.68 9.56 -9.15
N ASN A 235 -14.05 10.79 -8.84
CA ASN A 235 -13.06 11.81 -8.39
C ASN A 235 -12.20 12.48 -9.48
N ASP A 236 -12.48 12.23 -10.76
CA ASP A 236 -11.90 12.90 -11.92
C ASP A 236 -12.71 14.13 -12.38
N SER A 237 -13.43 14.79 -11.46
CA SER A 237 -14.15 16.05 -11.71
C SER A 237 -13.59 17.19 -10.88
N GLU A 238 -13.76 18.43 -11.36
CA GLU A 238 -13.36 19.63 -10.60
C GLU A 238 -14.08 19.68 -9.24
N GLU A 239 -15.38 19.39 -9.21
CA GLU A 239 -16.19 19.39 -7.98
C GLU A 239 -15.63 18.42 -6.92
N ASP A 240 -15.26 17.20 -7.33
CA ASP A 240 -14.67 16.21 -6.43
C ASP A 240 -13.33 16.72 -5.84
N MET A 241 -12.48 17.31 -6.68
CA MET A 241 -11.15 17.80 -6.29
C MET A 241 -11.25 19.02 -5.40
N GLU A 242 -12.12 19.97 -5.74
CA GLU A 242 -12.39 21.14 -4.91
C GLU A 242 -12.96 20.77 -3.55
N ALA A 243 -13.82 19.75 -3.46
CA ALA A 243 -14.37 19.29 -2.19
C ALA A 243 -13.26 18.82 -1.24
N ILE A 244 -12.25 18.12 -1.76
CA ILE A 244 -11.07 17.69 -0.99
C ILE A 244 -10.23 18.91 -0.60
N LEU A 245 -9.96 19.82 -1.54
CA LEU A 245 -9.19 21.04 -1.28
C LEU A 245 -9.82 21.92 -0.19
N ARG A 246 -11.15 22.08 -0.21
CA ARG A 246 -11.92 22.79 0.83
C ARG A 246 -11.82 22.07 2.18
N PHE A 247 -11.91 20.74 2.20
CA PHE A 247 -11.81 19.97 3.45
C PHE A 247 -10.44 20.15 4.14
N ILE A 248 -9.36 20.22 3.37
CA ILE A 248 -8.00 20.37 3.90
C ILE A 248 -7.57 21.82 4.10
N GLU A 249 -8.42 22.77 3.72
CA GLU A 249 -8.15 24.19 3.82
C GLU A 249 -7.90 24.62 5.27
N ASN A 250 -6.97 25.56 5.46
CA ASN A 250 -6.59 26.13 6.76
C ASN A 250 -6.10 25.13 7.82
N LYS A 251 -5.88 23.86 7.47
CA LYS A 251 -5.30 22.87 8.40
C LYS A 251 -3.78 23.06 8.50
N PRO A 252 -3.22 23.06 9.72
CA PRO A 252 -1.80 23.35 9.93
C PRO A 252 -0.91 22.20 9.45
N SER A 253 0.21 22.58 8.82
CA SER A 253 1.21 21.66 8.26
C SER A 253 0.61 20.63 7.28
N VAL A 254 -0.38 21.05 6.48
CA VAL A 254 -1.00 20.22 5.44
C VAL A 254 -0.64 20.73 4.05
N SER A 255 -0.06 19.85 3.24
CA SER A 255 0.11 20.02 1.80
C SER A 255 -0.76 19.03 1.03
N TYR A 256 -0.88 19.23 -0.29
CA TYR A 256 -1.73 18.43 -1.16
C TYR A 256 -0.96 17.93 -2.38
N GLU A 257 -1.16 16.66 -2.73
CA GLU A 257 -0.53 16.00 -3.86
C GLU A 257 -1.55 15.13 -4.62
N PRO A 258 -2.07 15.59 -5.77
CA PRO A 258 -2.85 14.74 -6.64
C PRO A 258 -1.95 13.73 -7.36
N LEU A 259 -2.39 12.48 -7.43
CA LEU A 259 -1.66 11.39 -8.08
C LEU A 259 -2.42 10.95 -9.34
N LYS A 260 -1.72 10.88 -10.46
CA LYS A 260 -2.32 10.41 -11.71
C LYS A 260 -2.62 8.91 -11.62
N TYR A 261 -3.79 8.48 -12.09
CA TYR A 261 -4.10 7.05 -12.16
C TYR A 261 -3.19 6.31 -13.15
N HIS A 262 -2.76 5.10 -12.76
CA HIS A 262 -1.98 4.18 -13.59
C HIS A 262 -2.55 2.76 -13.48
N SER A 263 -2.47 1.97 -14.55
CA SER A 263 -2.95 0.58 -14.55
C SER A 263 -1.90 -0.46 -14.09
N PHE A 264 -0.89 -0.02 -13.31
CA PHE A 264 0.25 -0.85 -12.90
C PHE A 264 -0.15 -2.09 -12.07
N GLY A 265 -1.31 -2.05 -11.40
CA GLY A 265 -1.83 -3.20 -10.65
C GLY A 265 -2.26 -4.39 -11.55
N ARG A 266 -2.55 -4.19 -12.83
CA ARG A 266 -3.17 -5.21 -13.72
C ARG A 266 -2.37 -6.51 -13.76
N GLY A 267 -1.04 -6.43 -13.86
CA GLY A 267 -0.16 -7.60 -13.85
C GLY A 267 -0.19 -8.38 -12.54
N LYS A 268 -0.30 -7.68 -11.41
CA LYS A 268 -0.37 -8.28 -10.07
C LYS A 268 -1.71 -8.97 -9.82
N TYR A 269 -2.82 -8.38 -10.27
CA TYR A 269 -4.13 -9.04 -10.27
C TYR A 269 -4.09 -10.35 -11.07
N LYS A 270 -3.56 -10.32 -12.29
CA LYS A 270 -3.36 -11.53 -13.11
C LYS A 270 -2.54 -12.57 -12.36
N ALA A 271 -1.43 -12.16 -11.73
CA ALA A 271 -0.56 -13.07 -11.00
C ALA A 271 -1.26 -13.73 -9.80
N LEU A 272 -2.19 -13.04 -9.14
CA LEU A 272 -2.99 -13.57 -8.05
C LEU A 272 -4.21 -14.38 -8.54
N GLY A 273 -4.44 -14.49 -9.85
CA GLY A 273 -5.62 -15.13 -10.41
C GLY A 273 -6.91 -14.35 -10.17
N ARG A 274 -6.81 -13.01 -10.11
CA ARG A 274 -7.93 -12.10 -9.86
C ARG A 274 -8.20 -11.23 -11.09
N VAL A 275 -9.45 -10.82 -11.27
CA VAL A 275 -9.85 -9.87 -12.30
C VAL A 275 -9.50 -8.44 -11.84
N TYR A 276 -8.87 -7.64 -12.72
CA TYR A 276 -8.58 -6.24 -12.42
C TYR A 276 -9.86 -5.39 -12.58
N PRO A 277 -10.38 -4.76 -11.51
CA PRO A 277 -11.71 -4.15 -11.55
C PRO A 277 -11.85 -2.94 -12.49
N MET A 278 -10.76 -2.22 -12.76
CA MET A 278 -10.79 -1.04 -13.65
C MET A 278 -10.75 -1.40 -15.14
N GLY A 279 -10.65 -2.68 -15.52
CA GLY A 279 -10.60 -3.08 -16.92
C GLY A 279 -9.53 -2.33 -17.74
N ASP A 280 -9.97 -1.63 -18.78
CA ASP A 280 -9.14 -0.80 -19.66
C ASP A 280 -9.29 0.72 -19.42
N SER A 281 -9.86 1.14 -18.29
CA SER A 281 -9.98 2.55 -17.92
C SER A 281 -8.62 3.26 -17.99
N LYS A 282 -8.63 4.51 -18.44
CA LYS A 282 -7.48 5.42 -18.52
C LYS A 282 -7.90 6.82 -18.09
N LEU A 283 -6.95 7.58 -17.54
CA LEU A 283 -7.13 9.00 -17.27
C LEU A 283 -6.36 9.77 -18.34
N GLU A 284 -7.04 10.68 -19.02
CA GLU A 284 -6.40 11.54 -20.02
C GLU A 284 -5.41 12.50 -19.37
N ASP A 285 -4.27 12.70 -20.03
CA ASP A 285 -3.17 13.52 -19.52
C ASP A 285 -3.58 14.98 -19.36
N SER A 286 -4.37 15.51 -20.30
CA SER A 286 -4.88 16.88 -20.25
C SER A 286 -5.81 17.08 -19.05
N LEU A 287 -6.75 16.16 -18.83
CA LEU A 287 -7.67 16.22 -17.71
C LEU A 287 -6.93 16.18 -16.36
N PHE A 288 -5.92 15.33 -16.23
CA PHE A 288 -5.11 15.29 -15.01
C PHE A 288 -4.38 16.62 -14.76
N GLU A 289 -3.75 17.20 -15.78
CA GLU A 289 -3.05 18.48 -15.62
C GLU A 289 -4.02 19.63 -15.33
N GLU A 290 -5.23 19.64 -15.89
CA GLU A 290 -6.30 20.58 -15.52
C GLU A 290 -6.63 20.48 -14.03
N LEU A 291 -6.98 19.27 -13.56
CA LEU A 291 -7.36 19.02 -12.17
C LEU A 291 -6.22 19.28 -11.18
N LYS A 292 -4.97 18.99 -11.56
CA LYS A 292 -3.78 19.25 -10.75
C LYS A 292 -3.51 20.75 -10.56
N ASN A 293 -3.89 21.57 -11.54
CA ASN A 293 -3.71 23.01 -11.49
C ASN A 293 -4.82 23.74 -10.71
N LEU A 294 -5.86 23.02 -10.25
CA LEU A 294 -6.84 23.57 -9.33
C LEU A 294 -6.12 24.06 -8.06
N ARG A 295 -6.26 25.36 -7.80
CA ARG A 295 -5.72 25.97 -6.59
C ARG A 295 -6.77 25.91 -5.49
N LYS A 296 -6.31 26.03 -4.24
CA LYS A 296 -7.19 26.37 -3.13
C LYS A 296 -8.04 27.59 -3.56
N PRO A 297 -9.37 27.56 -3.41
CA PRO A 297 -10.19 28.73 -3.65
C PRO A 297 -9.57 29.92 -2.91
N ALA A 298 -9.37 31.04 -3.60
CA ALA A 298 -9.04 32.27 -2.89
C ALA A 298 -10.25 32.61 -2.02
N LEU A 299 -10.03 32.86 -0.73
CA LEU A 299 -11.04 33.41 0.17
C LEU A 299 -11.70 34.61 -0.53
N LEU A 300 -13.00 34.50 -0.82
CA LEU A 300 -13.87 35.64 -1.12
C LEU A 300 -14.21 36.36 0.20
#